data_AF-A0A3C1C8V7-F1
#
_entry.id   AF-A0A3C1C8V7-F1
#
_cell.length_a   1.000
_cell.length_b   1.000
_cell.length_c   1.000
_cell.angle_alpha   90.00
_cell.angle_beta   90.00
_cell.angle_gamma   90.00
#
_symmetry.space_group_name_H-M   'P 1'
#
loop_
_entity.id
_entity.type
_entity.pdbx_description
1 polymer ?
#
loop_
_entity_poly.entity_id
_entity_poly.type
_entity_poly.pdbx_seq_one_letter_code
_entity_poly.pdbx_strand_id
1 'polypeptide(L)'
;MTANDYAGNTIAPIMKNSKNLSNGHRLTIMSDASSMNKPNVDSALSAKIYKANCLQHGRQKFVEIKDDYMKECGYFLKEIGEIFAYEQQFKDEKPKKRLKLRKQHSRKHIGNIYREIDRLLSTKVVEPNSSLGKAMNYWINHKKGLTAFLRMKDVGVSNNRAERSLKTLILQRKNSLFFNSLSSAEVLSGLSSIVQTCKVNGINAFAYLNWLQTNSTQCRINPSHYVPWKFNNEDLKDTELIKKAA
;
A
#
# COMPACT_ATOMS: atom_id res chain seq x y z
N MET A 1 -20.43 -3.95 -4.03
CA MET A 1 -20.13 -4.51 -5.37
C MET A 1 -21.15 -3.93 -6.33
N THR A 2 -20.96 -2.67 -6.75
CA THR A 2 -21.96 -2.01 -7.60
C THR A 2 -21.35 -1.27 -8.78
N ALA A 3 -20.02 -1.33 -8.93
CA ALA A 3 -19.34 -1.00 -10.19
C ALA A 3 -18.28 -2.08 -10.45
N ASN A 4 -18.21 -2.57 -11.69
CA ASN A 4 -17.18 -3.50 -12.19
C ASN A 4 -15.84 -2.82 -12.47
N ASP A 5 -15.64 -1.63 -11.90
CA ASP A 5 -14.43 -0.86 -12.12
C ASP A 5 -13.29 -1.34 -11.23
N TYR A 6 -12.16 -1.55 -11.87
CA TYR A 6 -10.93 -1.93 -11.21
C TYR A 6 -10.13 -0.69 -10.80
N ALA A 7 -9.18 -0.85 -9.88
CA ALA A 7 -8.40 0.27 -9.34
C ALA A 7 -7.75 1.15 -10.43
N GLY A 8 -7.32 0.55 -11.54
CA GLY A 8 -6.79 1.26 -12.71
C GLY A 8 -7.78 2.22 -13.39
N ASN A 9 -9.08 1.91 -13.37
CA ASN A 9 -10.14 2.79 -13.88
C ASN A 9 -10.42 3.92 -12.90
N THR A 10 -10.47 3.62 -11.60
CA THR A 10 -10.76 4.60 -10.55
C THR A 10 -9.66 5.65 -10.40
N ILE A 11 -8.39 5.27 -10.59
CA ILE A 11 -7.28 6.21 -10.42
C ILE A 11 -7.10 7.15 -11.62
N ALA A 12 -7.56 6.75 -12.81
CA ALA A 12 -7.33 7.52 -14.04
C ALA A 12 -7.90 8.95 -14.01
N PRO A 13 -9.15 9.21 -13.55
CA PRO A 13 -9.68 10.57 -13.40
C PRO A 13 -8.87 11.43 -12.42
N ILE A 14 -8.42 10.85 -11.30
CA ILE A 14 -7.61 11.55 -10.29
C ILE A 14 -6.29 12.02 -10.93
N MET A 15 -5.70 11.18 -11.78
CA MET A 15 -4.43 11.48 -12.44
C MET A 15 -4.59 12.56 -13.51
N LYS A 16 -5.66 12.51 -14.33
CA LYS A 16 -5.90 13.54 -15.37
C LYS A 16 -6.00 14.95 -14.77
N ASN A 17 -6.57 15.06 -13.56
CA ASN A 17 -6.80 16.34 -12.89
C ASN A 17 -5.65 16.78 -11.94
N SER A 18 -4.56 16.02 -11.85
CA SER A 18 -3.49 16.30 -10.89
C SER A 18 -2.52 17.39 -11.39
N LYS A 19 -2.53 18.54 -10.70
CA LYS A 19 -1.59 19.68 -10.91
C LYS A 19 -0.09 19.30 -10.80
N ASN A 20 0.25 18.20 -10.14
CA ASN A 20 1.64 17.74 -10.05
C ASN A 20 2.18 17.28 -11.42
N LEU A 21 1.31 16.73 -12.28
CA LEU A 21 1.68 16.22 -13.61
C LEU A 21 1.84 17.32 -14.66
N SER A 22 1.14 18.44 -14.48
CA SER A 22 1.32 19.65 -15.30
C SER A 22 2.65 20.33 -15.02
N ASN A 23 3.17 20.23 -13.79
CA ASN A 23 4.45 20.82 -13.38
C ASN A 23 5.66 19.90 -13.64
N GLY A 24 5.53 18.87 -14.49
CA GLY A 24 6.63 17.98 -14.87
C GLY A 24 7.02 16.92 -13.82
N HIS A 25 6.31 16.80 -12.70
CA HIS A 25 6.61 15.76 -11.71
C HIS A 25 6.13 14.38 -12.18
N ARG A 26 6.95 13.35 -11.90
CA ARG A 26 6.58 11.94 -12.12
C ARG A 26 5.75 11.43 -10.94
N LEU A 27 4.63 10.78 -11.23
CA LEU A 27 3.84 10.10 -10.22
C LEU A 27 4.37 8.69 -9.99
N THR A 28 4.40 8.24 -8.74
CA THR A 28 4.75 6.85 -8.43
C THR A 28 3.54 6.12 -7.90
N ILE A 29 3.24 4.98 -8.49
CA ILE A 29 2.19 4.06 -8.03
C ILE A 29 2.87 2.78 -7.58
N MET A 30 2.53 2.31 -6.38
CA MET A 30 3.00 1.03 -5.87
C MET A 30 1.87 0.04 -5.72
N SER A 31 2.01 -1.16 -6.30
CA SER A 31 1.02 -2.23 -6.22
C SER A 31 1.64 -3.63 -6.16
N ASP A 32 0.81 -4.66 -6.21
CA ASP A 32 1.14 -6.10 -6.30
C ASP A 32 1.56 -6.56 -7.71
N ALA A 33 1.72 -5.62 -8.66
CA ALA A 33 1.95 -5.85 -10.08
C ALA A 33 0.76 -6.45 -10.87
N SER A 34 -0.44 -6.52 -10.28
CA SER A 34 -1.65 -6.91 -10.98
C SER A 34 -1.95 -5.97 -12.16
N SER A 35 -2.37 -6.54 -13.29
CA SER A 35 -2.81 -5.77 -14.47
C SER A 35 -3.97 -4.84 -14.14
N MET A 36 -4.80 -5.22 -13.16
CA MET A 36 -5.97 -4.45 -12.69
C MET A 36 -5.58 -3.13 -12.01
N ASN A 37 -4.33 -3.02 -11.57
CA ASN A 37 -3.76 -1.82 -10.96
C ASN A 37 -3.08 -0.89 -12.00
N LYS A 38 -3.08 -1.25 -13.28
CA LYS A 38 -2.56 -0.39 -14.35
C LYS A 38 -3.56 0.75 -14.62
N PRO A 39 -3.16 2.03 -14.44
CA PRO A 39 -4.04 3.15 -14.77
C PRO A 39 -4.45 3.12 -16.23
N ASN A 40 -5.74 3.28 -16.51
CA ASN A 40 -6.28 3.38 -17.86
C ASN A 40 -6.21 4.84 -18.34
N VAL A 41 -5.03 5.26 -18.79
CA VAL A 41 -4.71 6.62 -19.22
C VAL A 41 -4.00 6.60 -20.56
N ASP A 42 -3.99 7.74 -21.26
CA ASP A 42 -3.27 7.88 -22.53
C ASP A 42 -1.75 7.66 -22.38
N SER A 43 -1.07 7.49 -23.52
CA SER A 43 0.36 7.18 -23.59
C SER A 43 1.22 8.29 -22.97
N ALA A 44 0.85 9.56 -23.16
CA ALA A 44 1.59 10.71 -22.64
C ALA A 44 1.56 10.73 -21.10
N LEU A 45 0.39 10.49 -20.50
CA LEU A 45 0.25 10.41 -19.05
C LEU A 45 0.89 9.14 -18.49
N SER A 46 0.73 8.01 -19.17
CA SER A 46 1.37 6.73 -18.81
C SER A 46 2.89 6.84 -18.71
N ALA A 47 3.54 7.60 -19.62
CA ALA A 47 4.98 7.82 -19.61
C ALA A 47 5.49 8.61 -18.37
N LYS A 48 4.61 9.40 -17.74
CA LYS A 48 4.90 10.16 -16.52
C LYS A 48 4.73 9.32 -15.24
N ILE A 49 4.25 8.08 -15.36
CA ILE A 49 4.00 7.18 -14.23
C ILE A 49 5.17 6.23 -14.04
N TYR A 50 5.73 6.24 -12.84
CA TYR A 50 6.63 5.20 -12.39
C TYR A 50 5.85 4.12 -11.63
N LYS A 51 5.97 2.87 -12.07
CA LYS A 51 5.39 1.72 -11.38
C LYS A 51 6.43 1.09 -10.46
N ALA A 52 6.18 1.17 -9.17
CA ALA A 52 6.87 0.39 -8.16
C ALA A 52 6.04 -0.85 -7.82
N ASN A 53 6.70 -1.94 -7.45
CA ASN A 53 6.01 -3.16 -7.02
C ASN A 53 6.40 -3.46 -5.59
N CYS A 54 5.42 -3.85 -4.79
CA CYS A 54 5.63 -4.16 -3.38
C CYS A 54 6.45 -5.45 -3.23
N LEU A 55 7.59 -5.36 -2.54
CA LEU A 55 8.48 -6.48 -2.33
C LEU A 55 7.85 -7.57 -1.46
N GLN A 56 6.87 -7.23 -0.62
CA GLN A 56 6.12 -8.22 0.17
C GLN A 56 5.37 -9.22 -0.73
N HIS A 57 4.85 -8.78 -1.88
CA HIS A 57 4.22 -9.70 -2.83
C HIS A 57 5.26 -10.59 -3.51
N GLY A 58 6.43 -10.04 -3.86
CA GLY A 58 7.55 -10.84 -4.34
C GLY A 58 7.99 -11.90 -3.31
N ARG A 59 8.06 -11.52 -2.03
CA ARG A 59 8.32 -12.44 -0.91
C ARG A 59 7.27 -13.53 -0.82
N GLN A 60 6.00 -13.16 -0.93
CA GLN A 60 4.88 -14.08 -0.80
C GLN A 60 4.94 -15.21 -1.83
N LYS A 61 5.44 -14.96 -3.05
CA LYS A 61 5.63 -16.00 -4.07
C LYS A 61 6.54 -17.14 -3.65
N PHE A 62 7.51 -16.88 -2.77
CA PHE A 62 8.35 -17.95 -2.18
C PHE A 62 7.73 -18.54 -0.92
N VAL A 63 6.99 -17.74 -0.13
CA VAL A 63 6.30 -18.23 1.08
C VAL A 63 5.25 -19.28 0.74
N GLU A 64 4.47 -19.06 -0.32
CA GLU A 64 3.36 -19.93 -0.75
C GLU A 64 3.81 -21.36 -1.11
N ILE A 65 5.08 -21.53 -1.46
CA ILE A 65 5.64 -22.79 -1.97
C ILE A 65 6.81 -23.29 -1.12
N LYS A 66 7.04 -22.67 0.05
CA LYS A 66 8.24 -22.90 0.86
C LYS A 66 8.37 -24.35 1.34
N ASP A 67 7.25 -25.03 1.56
CA ASP A 67 7.23 -26.38 2.12
C ASP A 67 7.66 -27.41 1.08
N ASP A 68 7.39 -27.14 -0.22
CA ASP A 68 7.82 -27.97 -1.35
C ASP A 68 9.28 -27.70 -1.77
N TYR A 69 9.78 -26.48 -1.52
CA TYR A 69 11.11 -26.02 -1.97
C TYR A 69 11.90 -25.37 -0.82
N MET A 70 12.02 -26.08 0.30
CA MET A 70 12.53 -25.52 1.57
C MET A 70 13.92 -24.90 1.43
N LYS A 71 14.84 -25.53 0.68
CA LYS A 71 16.21 -25.07 0.53
C LYS A 71 16.28 -23.78 -0.28
N GLU A 72 15.69 -23.78 -1.47
CA GLU A 72 15.69 -22.64 -2.40
C GLU A 72 14.88 -21.47 -1.83
N CYS A 73 13.67 -21.73 -1.34
CA CYS A 73 12.85 -20.70 -0.73
C CYS A 73 13.48 -20.15 0.55
N GLY A 74 14.11 -20.99 1.36
CA GLY A 74 14.85 -20.56 2.56
C GLY A 74 15.93 -19.53 2.24
N TYR A 75 16.69 -19.74 1.15
CA TYR A 75 17.69 -18.79 0.67
C TYR A 75 17.04 -17.45 0.28
N PHE A 76 16.04 -17.47 -0.59
CA PHE A 76 15.38 -16.23 -1.05
C PHE A 76 14.71 -15.48 0.10
N LEU A 77 14.02 -16.18 1.00
CA LEU A 77 13.34 -15.57 2.14
C LEU A 77 14.33 -14.96 3.13
N LYS A 78 15.52 -15.55 3.31
CA LYS A 78 16.60 -14.97 4.11
C LYS A 78 17.10 -13.66 3.49
N GLU A 79 17.47 -13.66 2.22
CA GLU A 79 17.95 -12.45 1.52
C GLU A 79 16.90 -11.33 1.54
N ILE A 80 15.62 -11.65 1.34
CA ILE A 80 14.53 -10.69 1.45
C ILE A 80 14.35 -10.19 2.89
N GLY A 81 14.48 -11.10 3.87
CA GLY A 81 14.41 -10.77 5.30
C GLY A 81 15.42 -9.71 5.70
N GLU A 82 16.67 -9.84 5.23
CA GLU A 82 17.73 -8.84 5.46
C GLU A 82 17.34 -7.46 4.93
N ILE A 83 16.73 -7.39 3.74
CA ILE A 83 16.25 -6.11 3.17
C ILE A 83 15.23 -5.46 4.12
N PHE A 84 14.28 -6.23 4.64
CA PHE A 84 13.29 -5.70 5.59
C PHE A 84 13.91 -5.33 6.94
N ALA A 85 14.91 -6.06 7.41
CA ALA A 85 15.64 -5.73 8.64
C ALA A 85 16.33 -4.36 8.51
N TYR A 86 17.01 -4.10 7.39
CA TYR A 86 17.61 -2.80 7.11
C TYR A 86 16.56 -1.68 7.01
N GLU A 87 15.40 -1.93 6.39
CA GLU A 87 14.33 -0.92 6.34
C GLU A 87 13.82 -0.52 7.72
N GLN A 88 13.80 -1.45 8.68
CA GLN A 88 13.46 -1.11 10.07
C GLN A 88 14.54 -0.27 10.74
N GLN A 89 15.82 -0.57 10.49
CA GLN A 89 16.93 0.25 11.00
C GLN A 89 16.91 1.67 10.40
N PHE A 90 16.47 1.82 9.15
CA PHE A 90 16.44 3.11 8.46
C PHE A 90 15.11 3.88 8.61
N LYS A 91 14.19 3.40 9.45
CA LYS A 91 12.80 3.89 9.51
C LYS A 91 12.68 5.38 9.85
N ASP A 92 13.62 5.92 10.63
CA ASP A 92 13.62 7.32 11.09
C ASP A 92 14.58 8.20 10.25
N GLU A 93 15.28 7.61 9.29
CA GLU A 93 16.23 8.34 8.45
C GLU A 93 15.51 9.18 7.39
N LYS A 94 16.08 10.37 7.09
CA LYS A 94 15.57 11.24 6.03
C LYS A 94 15.62 10.54 4.66
N PRO A 95 14.66 10.78 3.74
CA PRO A 95 14.54 10.03 2.47
C PRO A 95 15.83 9.93 1.64
N LYS A 96 16.59 11.03 1.51
CA LYS A 96 17.88 11.03 0.79
C LYS A 96 18.92 10.12 1.43
N LYS A 97 19.06 10.16 2.77
CA LYS A 97 20.00 9.33 3.54
C LYS A 97 19.57 7.86 3.50
N ARG A 98 18.28 7.59 3.67
CA ARG A 98 17.70 6.25 3.51
C ARG A 98 18.02 5.63 2.15
N LEU A 99 17.89 6.39 1.06
CA LEU A 99 18.25 5.91 -0.27
C LEU A 99 19.74 5.54 -0.39
N LYS A 100 20.64 6.33 0.21
CA LYS A 100 22.08 6.02 0.23
C LYS A 100 22.34 4.71 0.98
N LEU A 101 21.74 4.55 2.16
CA LEU A 101 21.86 3.33 2.98
C LEU A 101 21.31 2.10 2.25
N ARG A 102 20.16 2.21 1.58
CA ARG A 102 19.60 1.13 0.73
C ARG A 102 20.58 0.69 -0.37
N LYS A 103 21.24 1.64 -1.04
CA LYS A 103 22.25 1.33 -2.07
C LYS A 103 23.48 0.64 -1.52
N GLN A 104 23.85 0.94 -0.27
CA GLN A 104 24.98 0.36 0.44
C GLN A 104 24.67 -1.04 0.97
N HIS A 105 23.52 -1.21 1.62
CA HIS A 105 23.17 -2.42 2.38
C HIS A 105 22.20 -3.33 1.63
N SER A 106 21.04 -2.83 1.18
CA SER A 106 19.99 -3.66 0.58
C SER A 106 20.31 -4.10 -0.86
N ARG A 107 21.11 -3.33 -1.60
CA ARG A 107 21.47 -3.63 -3.00
C ARG A 107 22.17 -4.98 -3.15
N LYS A 108 23.01 -5.38 -2.19
CA LYS A 108 23.73 -6.65 -2.24
C LYS A 108 22.75 -7.84 -2.22
N HIS A 109 21.74 -7.78 -1.37
CA HIS A 109 20.72 -8.82 -1.22
C HIS A 109 19.85 -8.95 -2.46
N ILE A 110 19.45 -7.83 -3.07
CA ILE A 110 18.80 -7.85 -4.38
C ILE A 110 19.70 -8.51 -5.43
N GLY A 111 21.00 -8.19 -5.45
CA GLY A 111 21.97 -8.81 -6.34
C GLY A 111 22.08 -10.33 -6.15
N ASN A 112 22.14 -10.78 -4.89
CA ASN A 112 22.18 -12.19 -4.52
C ASN A 112 20.95 -12.96 -5.01
N ILE A 113 19.75 -12.43 -4.77
CA ILE A 113 18.49 -13.02 -5.23
C ILE A 113 18.49 -13.21 -6.75
N TYR A 114 18.80 -12.16 -7.52
CA TYR A 114 18.78 -12.26 -8.98
C TYR A 114 19.88 -13.16 -9.54
N ARG A 115 21.05 -13.21 -8.90
CA ARG A 115 22.14 -14.12 -9.29
C ARG A 115 21.75 -15.57 -9.05
N GLU A 116 21.10 -15.86 -7.93
CA GLU A 116 20.66 -17.23 -7.63
C GLU A 116 19.51 -17.68 -8.54
N ILE A 117 18.56 -16.79 -8.85
CA ILE A 117 17.53 -17.04 -9.87
C ILE A 117 18.17 -17.40 -11.22
N ASP A 118 19.12 -16.59 -11.67
CA ASP A 118 19.82 -16.80 -12.94
C ASP A 118 20.59 -18.12 -12.95
N ARG A 119 21.30 -18.43 -11.84
CA ARG A 119 21.99 -19.71 -11.67
C ARG A 119 21.04 -20.89 -11.77
N LEU A 120 19.95 -20.91 -10.98
CA LEU A 120 19.02 -22.04 -10.92
C LEU A 120 18.32 -22.33 -12.26
N LEU A 121 17.97 -21.27 -13.01
CA LEU A 121 17.34 -21.40 -14.31
C LEU A 121 18.34 -21.78 -15.42
N SER A 122 19.51 -21.13 -15.46
CA SER A 122 20.52 -21.39 -16.50
C SER A 122 21.14 -22.78 -16.38
N THR A 123 21.33 -23.29 -15.15
CA THR A 123 21.81 -24.66 -14.91
C THR A 123 20.70 -25.71 -15.00
N LYS A 124 19.47 -25.32 -15.37
CA LYS A 124 18.29 -26.20 -15.48
C LYS A 124 17.99 -27.02 -14.21
N VAL A 125 18.38 -26.52 -13.04
CA VAL A 125 18.04 -27.14 -11.75
C VAL A 125 16.56 -26.96 -11.45
N VAL A 126 15.96 -25.87 -11.94
CA VAL A 126 14.54 -25.59 -11.78
C VAL A 126 13.89 -25.44 -13.15
N GLU A 127 12.83 -26.21 -13.38
CA GLU A 127 11.98 -26.09 -14.56
C GLU A 127 11.20 -24.76 -14.51
N PRO A 128 11.25 -23.90 -15.55
CA PRO A 128 10.59 -22.59 -15.55
C PRO A 128 9.08 -22.63 -15.27
N ASN A 129 8.41 -23.72 -15.64
CA ASN A 129 6.97 -23.92 -15.45
C ASN A 129 6.58 -24.53 -14.10
N SER A 130 7.55 -24.97 -13.30
CA SER A 130 7.32 -25.39 -11.91
C SER A 130 6.80 -24.22 -11.07
N SER A 131 6.25 -24.50 -9.88
CA SER A 131 5.79 -23.45 -8.97
C SER A 131 6.95 -22.53 -8.52
N LEU A 132 8.14 -23.09 -8.27
CA LEU A 132 9.35 -22.31 -8.02
C LEU A 132 9.79 -21.51 -9.25
N GLY A 133 9.78 -22.11 -10.44
CA GLY A 133 10.06 -21.42 -11.71
C GLY A 133 9.14 -20.22 -11.94
N LYS A 134 7.84 -20.38 -11.68
CA LYS A 134 6.84 -19.29 -11.74
C LYS A 134 7.12 -18.19 -10.71
N ALA A 135 7.51 -18.53 -9.49
CA ALA A 135 7.90 -17.55 -8.48
C ALA A 135 9.14 -16.74 -8.91
N MET A 136 10.15 -17.41 -9.46
CA MET A 136 11.34 -16.73 -9.99
C MET A 136 11.03 -15.86 -11.21
N ASN A 137 10.18 -16.34 -12.13
CA ASN A 137 9.71 -15.58 -13.29
C ASN A 137 8.93 -14.33 -12.89
N TYR A 138 8.15 -14.37 -11.80
CA TYR A 138 7.53 -13.16 -11.23
C TYR A 138 8.59 -12.11 -10.87
N TRP A 139 9.68 -12.51 -10.22
CA TRP A 139 10.78 -11.60 -9.85
C TRP A 139 11.51 -11.03 -11.07
N ILE A 140 11.71 -11.84 -12.11
CA ILE A 140 12.32 -11.41 -13.39
C ILE A 140 11.42 -10.38 -14.08
N ASN A 141 10.15 -10.74 -14.32
CA ASN A 141 9.18 -9.89 -15.03
C ASN A 141 8.92 -8.55 -14.33
N HIS A 142 9.10 -8.51 -13.02
CA HIS A 142 8.84 -7.34 -12.19
C HIS A 142 10.08 -6.67 -11.61
N LYS A 143 11.28 -7.01 -12.11
CA LYS A 143 12.56 -6.50 -11.60
C LYS A 143 12.63 -4.99 -11.45
N LYS A 144 12.16 -4.25 -12.46
CA LYS A 144 12.15 -2.78 -12.41
C LYS A 144 11.28 -2.27 -11.25
N GLY A 145 10.09 -2.82 -11.06
CA GLY A 145 9.17 -2.42 -9.98
C GLY A 145 9.66 -2.81 -8.59
N LEU A 146 10.09 -4.07 -8.42
CA LEU A 146 10.52 -4.63 -7.12
C LEU A 146 11.80 -3.97 -6.59
N THR A 147 12.63 -3.41 -7.47
CA THR A 147 13.89 -2.75 -7.10
C THR A 147 13.80 -1.22 -7.09
N ALA A 148 12.60 -0.64 -7.24
CA ALA A 148 12.38 0.80 -7.33
C ALA A 148 12.91 1.57 -6.12
N PHE A 149 12.76 1.02 -4.92
CA PHE A 149 13.22 1.61 -3.66
C PHE A 149 14.73 1.87 -3.60
N LEU A 150 15.53 1.18 -4.43
CA LEU A 150 16.99 1.40 -4.56
C LEU A 150 17.35 2.63 -5.41
N ARG A 151 16.40 3.17 -6.18
CA ARG A 151 16.60 4.29 -7.11
C ARG A 151 15.81 5.53 -6.70
N MET A 152 14.69 5.36 -6.01
CA MET A 152 13.76 6.44 -5.68
C MET A 152 13.64 6.61 -4.17
N LYS A 153 13.90 7.82 -3.69
CA LYS A 153 13.92 8.15 -2.25
C LYS A 153 12.53 8.06 -1.59
N ASP A 154 11.47 8.33 -2.35
CA ASP A 154 10.09 8.41 -1.84
C ASP A 154 9.31 7.09 -2.02
N VAL A 155 9.97 6.04 -2.54
CA VAL A 155 9.38 4.72 -2.73
C VAL A 155 9.74 3.83 -1.55
N GLY A 156 8.72 3.28 -0.89
CA GLY A 156 8.89 2.27 0.15
C GLY A 156 9.21 0.88 -0.42
N VAL A 157 9.68 -0.02 0.43
CA VAL A 157 9.89 -1.44 0.05
C VAL A 157 8.57 -2.21 -0.03
N SER A 158 7.56 -1.81 0.75
CA SER A 158 6.24 -2.43 0.73
C SER A 158 5.10 -1.42 0.90
N ASN A 159 3.91 -1.80 0.43
CA ASN A 159 2.66 -1.03 0.57
C ASN A 159 1.85 -1.48 1.79
N ASN A 160 2.42 -2.32 2.67
CA ASN A 160 1.72 -2.95 3.79
C ASN A 160 0.99 -1.95 4.70
N ARG A 161 1.40 -0.68 4.77
CA ARG A 161 0.69 0.37 5.51
C ARG A 161 -0.67 0.69 4.87
N ALA A 162 -0.69 0.85 3.54
CA ALA A 162 -1.90 1.08 2.79
C ALA A 162 -2.82 -0.14 2.87
N GLU A 163 -2.27 -1.34 2.66
CA GLU A 163 -3.04 -2.60 2.73
C GLU A 163 -3.65 -2.85 4.12
N ARG A 164 -2.87 -2.60 5.19
CA ARG A 164 -3.39 -2.69 6.56
C ARG A 164 -4.52 -1.69 6.81
N SER A 165 -4.48 -0.51 6.23
CA SER A 165 -5.55 0.49 6.33
C SER A 165 -6.82 0.02 5.58
N LEU A 166 -6.65 -0.65 4.44
CA LEU A 166 -7.76 -1.24 3.68
C LEU A 166 -8.33 -2.51 4.31
N LYS A 167 -7.57 -3.21 5.17
CA LYS A 167 -8.01 -4.46 5.80
C LYS A 167 -9.32 -4.30 6.59
N THR A 168 -9.53 -3.16 7.24
CA THR A 168 -10.79 -2.87 7.95
C THR A 168 -11.98 -2.88 7.00
N LEU A 169 -11.86 -2.24 5.83
CA LEU A 169 -12.89 -2.25 4.80
C LEU A 169 -13.13 -3.65 4.23
N ILE A 170 -12.07 -4.43 4.03
CA ILE A 170 -12.18 -5.81 3.54
C ILE A 170 -12.94 -6.68 4.55
N LEU A 171 -12.63 -6.57 5.84
CA LEU A 171 -13.34 -7.29 6.91
C LEU A 171 -14.81 -6.87 6.97
N GLN A 172 -15.07 -5.56 6.89
CA GLN A 172 -16.43 -5.06 6.90
C GLN A 172 -17.25 -5.57 5.70
N ARG A 173 -16.64 -5.63 4.50
CA ARG A 173 -17.28 -6.22 3.32
C ARG A 173 -17.60 -7.70 3.51
N LYS A 174 -16.74 -8.45 4.20
CA LYS A 174 -17.03 -9.85 4.55
C LYS A 174 -18.21 -9.97 5.53
N ASN A 175 -18.36 -9.03 6.46
CA ASN A 175 -19.43 -9.06 7.47
C ASN A 175 -20.78 -8.55 6.94
N SER A 176 -20.77 -7.54 6.06
CA SER A 176 -21.99 -6.95 5.50
C SER A 176 -22.53 -7.72 4.29
N LEU A 177 -21.71 -8.62 3.70
CA LEU A 177 -21.94 -9.42 2.49
C LEU A 177 -22.19 -8.62 1.19
N PHE A 178 -23.07 -7.61 1.22
CA PHE A 178 -23.39 -6.75 0.08
C PHE A 178 -23.87 -5.36 0.52
N PHE A 179 -23.93 -4.43 -0.46
CA PHE A 179 -24.57 -3.14 -0.32
C PHE A 179 -25.82 -3.13 -1.20
N ASN A 180 -26.94 -2.62 -0.68
CA ASN A 180 -28.20 -2.55 -1.42
C ASN A 180 -28.17 -1.50 -2.55
N SER A 181 -27.29 -0.50 -2.46
CA SER A 181 -27.17 0.58 -3.45
C SER A 181 -25.75 1.12 -3.59
N LEU A 182 -25.46 1.84 -4.69
CA LEU A 182 -24.22 2.62 -4.83
C LEU A 182 -24.11 3.69 -3.73
N SER A 183 -25.19 4.41 -3.46
CA SER A 183 -25.21 5.47 -2.45
C SER A 183 -24.86 4.97 -1.04
N SER A 184 -25.34 3.78 -0.65
CA SER A 184 -24.99 3.18 0.64
C SER A 184 -23.50 2.80 0.72
N ALA A 185 -22.93 2.33 -0.39
CA ALA A 185 -21.49 2.05 -0.47
C ALA A 185 -20.65 3.34 -0.38
N GLU A 186 -21.10 4.44 -0.99
CA GLU A 186 -20.43 5.75 -0.92
C GLU A 186 -20.43 6.33 0.49
N VAL A 187 -21.60 6.34 1.15
CA VAL A 187 -21.74 6.82 2.53
C VAL A 187 -20.79 6.06 3.46
N LEU A 188 -20.78 4.73 3.33
CA LEU A 188 -19.90 3.91 4.14
C LEU A 188 -18.42 4.17 3.86
N SER A 189 -18.05 4.35 2.59
CA SER A 189 -16.67 4.68 2.20
C SER A 189 -16.22 5.98 2.87
N GLY A 190 -17.08 7.00 2.87
CA GLY A 190 -16.86 8.27 3.56
C GLY A 190 -16.68 8.10 5.07
N LEU A 191 -17.61 7.41 5.73
CA LEU A 191 -17.54 7.14 7.17
C LEU A 191 -16.29 6.34 7.56
N SER A 192 -15.95 5.32 6.78
CA SER A 192 -14.77 4.49 7.03
C SER A 192 -13.47 5.28 6.87
N SER A 193 -13.43 6.20 5.91
CA SER A 193 -12.30 7.12 5.73
C SER A 193 -12.11 8.01 6.97
N ILE A 194 -13.21 8.55 7.51
CA ILE A 194 -13.19 9.37 8.74
C ILE A 194 -12.72 8.54 9.94
N VAL A 195 -13.31 7.35 10.15
CA VAL A 195 -12.95 6.45 11.26
C VAL A 195 -11.48 6.06 11.19
N GLN A 196 -10.98 5.70 10.00
CA GLN A 196 -9.58 5.34 9.81
C GLN A 196 -8.66 6.54 10.04
N THR A 197 -9.07 7.75 9.65
CA THR A 197 -8.33 8.98 9.91
C THR A 197 -8.25 9.26 11.41
N CYS A 198 -9.36 9.13 12.16
CA CYS A 198 -9.36 9.24 13.61
C CYS A 198 -8.38 8.24 14.24
N LYS A 199 -8.46 6.96 13.84
CA LYS A 199 -7.58 5.90 14.34
C LYS A 199 -6.10 6.19 14.13
N VAL A 200 -5.70 6.68 12.96
CA VAL A 200 -4.29 7.01 12.66
C VAL A 200 -3.80 8.22 13.48
N ASN A 201 -4.70 9.10 13.91
CA ASN A 201 -4.40 10.25 14.76
C ASN A 201 -4.59 9.96 16.25
N GLY A 202 -4.91 8.72 16.65
CA GLY A 202 -5.14 8.38 18.05
C GLY A 202 -6.43 8.96 18.65
N ILE A 203 -7.40 9.31 17.81
CA ILE A 203 -8.67 9.92 18.21
C ILE A 203 -9.76 8.86 18.32
N ASN A 204 -10.58 8.94 19.36
CA ASN A 204 -11.78 8.13 19.47
C ASN A 204 -12.78 8.54 18.39
N ALA A 205 -12.99 7.66 17.40
CA ALA A 205 -13.82 7.97 16.24
C ALA A 205 -15.30 8.20 16.61
N PHE A 206 -15.83 7.51 17.61
CA PHE A 206 -17.22 7.69 18.06
C PHE A 206 -17.41 9.08 18.70
N ALA A 207 -16.49 9.46 19.59
CA ALA A 207 -16.47 10.78 20.20
C ALA A 207 -16.38 11.90 19.16
N TYR A 208 -15.47 11.76 18.19
CA TYR A 208 -15.34 12.69 17.08
C TYR A 208 -16.62 12.79 16.24
N LEU A 209 -17.25 11.67 15.89
CA LEU A 209 -18.48 11.67 15.09
C LEU A 209 -19.64 12.33 15.85
N ASN A 210 -19.75 12.13 17.16
CA ASN A 210 -20.74 12.82 17.99
C ASN A 210 -20.48 14.32 18.01
N TRP A 211 -19.23 14.75 18.23
CA TRP A 211 -18.86 16.16 18.17
C TRP A 211 -19.19 16.78 16.80
N LEU A 212 -18.89 16.08 15.70
CA LEU A 212 -19.21 16.50 14.35
C LEU A 212 -20.73 16.66 14.16
N GLN A 213 -21.53 15.74 14.70
CA GLN A 213 -22.98 15.76 14.62
C GLN A 213 -23.58 16.92 15.43
N THR A 214 -23.13 17.11 16.67
CA THR A 214 -23.54 18.21 17.55
C THR A 214 -23.21 19.58 16.93
N ASN A 215 -22.13 19.68 16.16
CA ASN A 215 -21.69 20.91 15.51
C ASN A 215 -22.00 20.95 14.00
N SER A 216 -22.93 20.12 13.51
CA SER A 216 -23.15 19.90 12.08
C SER A 216 -23.40 21.19 11.28
N THR A 217 -24.16 22.14 11.82
CA THR A 217 -24.39 23.45 11.18
C THR A 217 -23.09 24.23 10.99
N GLN A 218 -22.28 24.34 12.03
CA GLN A 218 -21.00 25.07 11.98
C GLN A 218 -19.97 24.33 11.11
N CYS A 219 -19.97 23.00 11.15
CA CYS A 219 -19.15 22.18 10.27
C CYS A 219 -19.48 22.39 8.79
N ARG A 220 -20.76 22.57 8.43
CA ARG A 220 -21.13 22.87 7.04
C ARG A 220 -20.60 24.22 6.56
N ILE A 221 -20.53 25.21 7.45
CA ILE A 221 -20.02 26.55 7.15
C ILE A 221 -18.49 26.53 7.06
N ASN A 222 -17.81 25.91 8.02
CA ASN A 222 -16.35 25.89 8.12
C ASN A 222 -15.77 24.47 8.30
N PRO A 223 -15.83 23.58 7.29
CA PRO A 223 -15.43 22.17 7.44
C PRO A 223 -13.98 21.96 7.88
N SER A 224 -13.08 22.87 7.52
CA SER A 224 -11.65 22.81 7.88
C SER A 224 -11.38 22.90 9.38
N HIS A 225 -12.32 23.44 10.17
CA HIS A 225 -12.23 23.50 11.64
C HIS A 225 -12.72 22.22 12.30
N TYR A 226 -13.40 21.35 11.56
CA TYR A 226 -14.03 20.12 12.05
C TYR A 226 -13.39 18.87 11.49
N VAL A 227 -12.10 18.93 11.16
CA VAL A 227 -11.29 17.79 10.77
C VAL A 227 -10.80 17.03 12.01
N PRO A 228 -10.47 15.72 11.92
CA PRO A 228 -10.13 14.92 13.09
C PRO A 228 -9.04 15.55 13.97
N TRP A 229 -7.93 16.02 13.41
CA TRP A 229 -6.82 16.59 14.20
C TRP A 229 -7.10 17.96 14.84
N LYS A 230 -8.31 18.52 14.69
CA LYS A 230 -8.77 19.71 15.40
C LYS A 230 -9.66 19.39 16.59
N PHE A 231 -10.08 18.13 16.73
CA PHE A 231 -10.90 17.66 17.83
C PHE A 231 -10.09 17.53 19.12
N ASN A 232 -10.56 18.18 20.19
CA ASN A 232 -10.06 18.00 21.54
C ASN A 232 -11.06 17.14 22.35
N ASN A 233 -10.56 16.24 23.20
CA ASN A 233 -11.42 15.43 24.07
C ASN A 233 -12.23 16.29 25.05
N GLU A 234 -11.78 17.51 25.35
CA GLU A 234 -12.50 18.50 26.15
C GLU A 234 -13.74 19.08 25.43
N ASP A 235 -13.85 18.90 24.11
CA ASP A 235 -15.00 19.38 23.33
C ASP A 235 -16.26 18.51 23.52
N LEU A 236 -16.16 17.42 24.28
CA LEU A 236 -17.27 16.51 24.60
C LEU A 236 -18.01 17.02 25.84
N LYS A 237 -19.21 17.56 25.64
CA LYS A 237 -20.06 18.08 26.73
C LYS A 237 -20.75 17.00 27.59
N ASP A 238 -20.54 15.71 27.32
CA ASP A 238 -21.08 14.62 28.13
C ASP A 238 -20.12 13.41 28.18
N THR A 239 -19.59 13.13 29.36
CA THR A 239 -18.53 12.12 29.57
C THR A 239 -19.05 10.72 29.87
N GLU A 240 -20.37 10.51 29.97
CA GLU A 240 -20.94 9.20 30.31
C GLU A 240 -20.81 8.14 29.20
N LEU A 241 -20.95 8.54 27.93
CA LEU A 241 -20.88 7.59 26.81
C LEU A 241 -19.45 7.14 26.48
N ILE A 242 -18.44 7.96 26.80
CA ILE A 242 -17.03 7.68 26.49
C ILE A 242 -16.49 6.57 27.40
N LYS A 243 -16.88 6.58 28.68
CA LYS A 243 -16.42 5.59 29.67
C LYS A 243 -16.89 4.17 29.40
N LYS A 244 -17.98 3.99 28.64
CA LYS A 244 -18.55 2.67 28.31
C LYS A 244 -18.00 2.07 27.00
N ALA A 245 -17.27 2.85 26.20
CA ALA A 245 -16.80 2.45 24.87
C ALA A 245 -15.27 2.35 24.73
N ALA A 246 -14.52 2.57 25.82
CA ALA A 246 -13.07 2.36 25.92
C ALA A 246 -12.77 1.00 26.54
#